data_AF-A0A7K9DLH2-F1
#
_entry.id   AF-A0A7K9DLH2-F1
#
_cell.length_a   1.000
_cell.length_b   1.000
_cell.length_c   1.000
_cell.angle_alpha   90.00
_cell.angle_beta   90.00
_cell.angle_gamma   90.00
#
_symmetry.space_group_name_H-M   'P 1'
#
loop_
_entity.id
_entity.type
_entity.pdbx_description
1 polymer ?
#
loop_
_entity_poly.entity_id
_entity_poly.type
_entity_poly.pdbx_seq_one_letter_code
_entity_poly.pdbx_strand_id
1 'polypeptide(L)'
;AALQVHSLQELRRSASLATKVFVQRDYSDGTTCQFQTKFPPELESRIERQLFEETVKTLNGFYAEAEKIGGSSYLEGCLACATAYFIFLCMETHYEKVLKKISKYIQEQNEKIYAPRGLLLTDPLERGM
;
A
#
# COMPACT_ATOMS: atom_id res chain seq x y z
N ALA A 1 9.50 -1.53 23.18
CA ALA A 1 9.53 -2.16 21.83
C ALA A 1 8.89 -3.56 21.83
N ALA A 2 9.36 -4.54 22.61
CA ALA A 2 8.83 -5.92 22.57
C ALA A 2 7.33 -6.08 22.92
N LEU A 3 6.84 -5.36 23.94
CA LEU A 3 5.42 -5.39 24.35
C LEU A 3 4.46 -4.91 23.24
N GLN A 4 4.89 -3.96 22.41
CA GLN A 4 4.05 -3.36 21.37
C GLN A 4 3.99 -4.23 20.12
N VAL A 5 5.07 -4.94 19.81
CA VAL A 5 5.11 -5.94 18.74
C VAL A 5 4.21 -7.15 19.05
N HIS A 6 4.18 -7.59 20.31
CA HIS A 6 3.28 -8.67 20.76
C HIS A 6 1.81 -8.26 20.60
N SER A 7 1.46 -7.05 21.01
CA SER A 7 0.09 -6.50 20.88
C SER A 7 -0.39 -6.46 19.42
N LEU A 8 0.48 -6.08 18.47
CA LEU A 8 0.14 -6.10 17.06
C LEU A 8 -0.05 -7.50 16.48
N GLN A 9 0.74 -8.49 16.93
CA GLN A 9 0.56 -9.88 16.51
C GLN A 9 -0.78 -10.44 17.00
N GLU A 10 -1.18 -10.12 18.23
CA GLU A 10 -2.50 -10.48 18.74
C GLU A 10 -3.63 -9.80 17.97
N LEU A 11 -3.46 -8.51 17.64
CA LEU A 11 -4.41 -7.76 16.82
C LEU A 11 -4.52 -8.33 15.40
N ARG A 12 -3.41 -8.76 14.81
CA ARG A 12 -3.40 -9.46 13.50
C ARG A 12 -4.16 -10.78 13.57
N ARG A 13 -4.00 -11.55 14.66
CA ARG A 13 -4.73 -12.81 14.85
C ARG A 13 -6.23 -12.57 14.95
N SER A 14 -6.65 -11.56 15.71
CA SER A 14 -8.07 -11.21 15.86
C SER A 14 -8.67 -10.53 14.63
N ALA A 15 -7.85 -9.80 13.84
CA ALA A 15 -8.29 -9.14 12.60
C ALA A 15 -8.83 -10.11 11.55
N SER A 16 -8.42 -11.38 11.56
CA SER A 16 -8.98 -12.41 10.69
C SER A 16 -10.49 -12.63 10.90
N LEU A 17 -10.96 -12.40 12.12
CA LEU A 17 -12.35 -12.54 12.57
C LEU A 17 -13.09 -11.20 12.70
N ALA A 18 -12.38 -10.07 12.52
CA ALA A 18 -12.93 -8.73 12.64
C ALA A 18 -13.68 -8.28 11.38
N THR A 19 -14.55 -7.28 11.52
CA THR A 19 -15.19 -6.59 10.41
C THR A 19 -14.13 -5.98 9.49
N LYS A 20 -14.19 -6.33 8.20
CA LYS A 20 -13.27 -5.83 7.18
C LYS A 20 -13.92 -4.67 6.43
N VAL A 21 -13.24 -3.54 6.39
CA VAL A 21 -13.61 -2.39 5.56
C VAL A 21 -12.66 -2.36 4.38
N PHE A 22 -13.20 -2.42 3.17
CA PHE A 22 -12.41 -2.43 1.94
C PHE A 22 -12.42 -1.04 1.31
N VAL A 23 -11.22 -0.49 1.09
CA VAL A 23 -11.05 0.71 0.28
C VAL A 23 -11.02 0.29 -1.17
N GLN A 24 -11.97 0.81 -1.95
CA GLN A 24 -12.11 0.46 -3.36
C GLN A 24 -10.98 1.07 -4.18
N ARG A 25 -10.61 0.37 -5.26
CA ARG A 25 -9.70 0.91 -6.28
C ARG A 25 -10.37 2.09 -6.99
N ASP A 26 -9.56 3.06 -7.38
CA ASP A 26 -9.98 4.19 -8.21
C ASP A 26 -9.48 3.98 -9.66
N TYR A 27 -10.41 3.82 -10.59
CA TYR A 27 -10.11 3.58 -12.01
C TYR A 27 -10.16 4.86 -12.86
N SER A 28 -10.29 6.03 -12.24
CA SER A 28 -10.45 7.30 -12.97
C SER A 28 -9.23 7.64 -13.84
N ASP A 29 -8.04 7.16 -13.46
CA ASP A 29 -6.78 7.34 -14.20
C ASP A 29 -6.34 6.05 -14.93
N GLY A 30 -7.30 5.25 -15.36
CA GLY A 30 -7.04 4.03 -16.14
C GLY A 30 -6.43 2.89 -15.32
N THR A 31 -5.25 2.43 -15.70
CA THR A 31 -4.61 1.23 -15.13
C THR A 31 -3.77 1.49 -13.89
N THR A 32 -3.62 2.74 -13.47
CA THR A 32 -2.80 3.11 -12.31
C THR A 32 -3.32 2.48 -11.02
N CYS A 33 -2.40 2.04 -10.16
CA CYS A 33 -2.68 1.47 -8.85
C CYS A 33 -2.97 2.61 -7.85
N GLN A 34 -4.25 2.93 -7.67
CA GLN A 34 -4.70 3.96 -6.73
C GLN A 34 -6.00 3.57 -6.04
N PHE A 35 -6.20 4.09 -4.84
CA PHE A 35 -7.35 3.82 -3.98
C PHE A 35 -8.20 5.07 -3.78
N GLN A 36 -9.51 4.87 -3.66
CA GLN A 36 -10.43 5.96 -3.37
C GLN A 36 -10.16 6.55 -1.99
N THR A 37 -10.13 7.88 -1.91
CA THR A 37 -10.00 8.61 -0.63
C THR A 37 -11.34 8.81 0.08
N LYS A 38 -12.43 8.28 -0.46
CA LYS A 38 -13.76 8.37 0.15
C LYS A 38 -13.74 7.68 1.52
N PHE A 39 -14.07 8.45 2.56
CA PHE A 39 -14.12 7.94 3.92
C PHE A 39 -15.23 6.89 4.10
N PRO A 40 -14.91 5.68 4.62
CA PRO A 40 -15.91 4.66 4.91
C PRO A 40 -16.74 5.03 6.15
N PRO A 41 -18.08 5.02 6.08
CA PRO A 41 -18.94 5.36 7.23
C PRO A 41 -18.76 4.42 8.42
N GLU A 42 -18.29 3.19 8.19
CA GLU A 42 -17.96 2.20 9.24
C GLU A 42 -16.82 2.66 10.16
N LEU A 43 -16.02 3.64 9.71
CA LEU A 43 -14.87 4.17 10.44
C LEU A 43 -15.15 5.48 11.20
N GLU A 44 -16.33 6.07 11.06
CA GLU A 44 -16.68 7.41 11.59
C GLU A 44 -16.45 7.56 13.11
N SER A 45 -16.66 6.49 13.88
CA SER A 45 -16.45 6.49 15.35
C SER A 45 -15.07 5.99 15.78
N ARG A 46 -14.19 5.64 14.82
CA ARG A 46 -12.92 4.95 15.09
C ARG A 46 -11.69 5.76 14.72
N ILE A 47 -11.74 6.59 13.68
CA ILE A 47 -10.61 7.39 13.21
C ILE A 47 -11.09 8.69 12.56
N GLU A 48 -10.31 9.75 12.66
CA GLU A 48 -10.62 11.03 12.03
C GLU A 48 -10.56 10.91 10.49
N ARG A 49 -11.53 11.50 9.80
CA ARG A 49 -11.62 11.49 8.33
C ARG A 49 -10.36 11.99 7.65
N GLN A 50 -9.78 13.09 8.14
CA GLN A 50 -8.55 13.67 7.60
C GLN A 50 -7.38 12.69 7.68
N LEU A 51 -7.27 11.94 8.78
CA LEU A 51 -6.16 11.02 9.00
C LEU A 51 -6.22 9.80 8.06
N PHE A 52 -7.44 9.30 7.84
CA PHE A 52 -7.69 8.27 6.82
C PHE A 52 -7.34 8.79 5.42
N GLU A 53 -7.86 9.96 5.04
CA GLU A 53 -7.63 10.56 3.72
C GLU A 53 -6.14 10.80 3.47
N GLU A 54 -5.39 11.31 4.46
CA GLU A 54 -3.93 11.49 4.38
C GLU A 54 -3.17 10.17 4.24
N THR A 55 -3.59 9.13 4.97
CA THR A 55 -3.00 7.79 4.87
C THR A 55 -3.16 7.25 3.45
N VAL A 56 -4.38 7.30 2.90
CA VAL A 56 -4.67 6.80 1.55
C VAL A 56 -3.96 7.63 0.47
N LYS A 57 -3.93 8.96 0.60
CA LYS A 57 -3.18 9.82 -0.34
C LYS A 57 -1.68 9.49 -0.34
N THR A 58 -1.09 9.26 0.83
CA THR A 58 0.32 8.91 0.95
C THR A 58 0.60 7.55 0.31
N LEU A 59 -0.27 6.56 0.54
CA LEU A 59 -0.18 5.24 -0.12
C LEU A 59 -0.27 5.35 -1.64
N ASN A 60 -1.27 6.08 -2.16
CA ASN A 60 -1.40 6.33 -3.60
C ASN A 60 -0.13 6.99 -4.17
N GLY A 61 0.50 7.89 -3.43
CA GLY A 61 1.78 8.49 -3.80
C GLY A 61 2.91 7.47 -3.96
N PHE A 62 3.00 6.49 -3.05
CA PHE A 62 3.98 5.40 -3.19
C PHE A 62 3.67 4.46 -4.35
N TYR A 63 2.40 4.14 -4.61
CA TYR A 63 2.03 3.35 -5.78
C TYR A 63 2.33 4.09 -7.09
N ALA A 64 2.07 5.40 -7.16
CA ALA A 64 2.45 6.21 -8.31
C ALA A 64 3.98 6.29 -8.51
N GLU A 65 4.76 6.34 -7.42
CA GLU A 65 6.23 6.26 -7.47
C GLU A 65 6.70 4.92 -8.05
N ALA A 66 6.01 3.82 -7.71
CA ALA A 66 6.30 2.50 -8.27
C ALA A 66 6.10 2.46 -9.80
N GLU A 67 5.10 3.16 -10.33
CA GLU A 67 4.75 3.17 -11.76
C GLU A 67 5.61 4.13 -12.59
N LYS A 68 6.08 5.26 -12.02
CA LYS A 68 6.75 6.33 -12.76
C LYS A 68 8.06 5.91 -13.46
N ILE A 69 8.75 4.89 -12.97
CA ILE A 69 9.99 4.40 -13.63
C ILE A 69 9.69 3.62 -14.92
N GLY A 70 8.45 3.18 -15.15
CA GLY A 70 8.03 2.57 -16.42
C GLY A 70 7.92 3.56 -17.60
N GLY A 71 8.02 4.87 -17.36
CA GLY A 71 7.75 5.91 -18.36
C GLY A 71 8.95 6.48 -19.12
N SER A 72 10.20 6.12 -18.76
CA SER A 72 11.39 6.72 -19.37
C SER A 72 12.32 5.67 -19.96
N SER A 73 12.05 5.24 -21.21
CA SER A 73 13.04 4.87 -22.24
C SER A 73 12.34 4.56 -23.58
N TYR A 74 11.84 5.61 -24.23
CA TYR A 74 11.09 5.56 -25.50
C TYR A 74 12.00 5.42 -26.74
N LEU A 75 13.20 4.82 -26.64
CA LEU A 75 14.22 4.96 -27.70
C LEU A 75 14.86 3.69 -28.27
N GLU A 76 14.57 2.46 -27.83
CA GLU A 76 15.36 1.32 -28.30
C GLU A 76 14.55 0.06 -28.65
N GLY A 77 13.74 0.16 -29.69
CA GLY A 77 13.08 -0.99 -30.32
C GLY A 77 14.02 -2.08 -30.88
N CYS A 78 15.36 -1.90 -30.83
CA CYS A 78 16.35 -2.86 -31.32
C CYS A 78 17.27 -3.48 -30.24
N LEU A 79 17.31 -2.95 -29.01
CA LEU A 79 18.05 -3.54 -27.87
C LEU A 79 17.13 -4.38 -26.95
N ALA A 80 15.88 -4.57 -27.35
CA ALA A 80 14.78 -5.10 -26.55
C ALA A 80 15.00 -6.53 -25.99
N CYS A 81 15.80 -7.39 -26.62
CA CYS A 81 15.98 -8.78 -26.12
C CYS A 81 16.97 -8.89 -24.96
N ALA A 82 18.04 -8.10 -24.94
CA ALA A 82 19.00 -8.08 -23.82
C ALA A 82 18.54 -7.12 -22.71
N THR A 83 17.91 -5.99 -23.09
CA THR A 83 17.34 -5.06 -22.12
C THR A 83 16.08 -5.59 -21.47
N ALA A 84 15.26 -6.46 -22.07
CA ALA A 84 14.08 -7.00 -21.37
C ALA A 84 14.45 -7.73 -20.06
N TYR A 85 15.51 -8.54 -20.05
CA TYR A 85 15.97 -9.19 -18.80
C TYR A 85 16.53 -8.18 -17.80
N PHE A 86 17.32 -7.21 -18.25
CA PHE A 86 17.87 -6.17 -17.36
C PHE A 86 16.80 -5.22 -16.83
N ILE A 87 15.86 -4.79 -17.68
CA ILE A 87 14.69 -3.99 -17.32
C ILE A 87 13.82 -4.79 -16.37
N PHE A 88 13.54 -6.07 -16.63
CA PHE A 88 12.77 -6.90 -15.72
C PHE A 88 13.46 -7.02 -14.36
N LEU A 89 14.77 -7.29 -14.30
CA LEU A 89 15.55 -7.32 -13.06
C LEU A 89 15.55 -5.95 -12.33
N CYS A 90 15.72 -4.84 -13.06
CA CYS A 90 15.71 -3.50 -12.47
C CYS A 90 14.31 -3.07 -12.02
N MET A 91 13.26 -3.46 -12.75
CA MET A 91 11.86 -3.22 -12.40
C MET A 91 11.47 -4.06 -11.19
N GLU A 92 11.82 -5.34 -11.17
CA GLU A 92 11.60 -6.24 -10.03
C GLU A 92 12.26 -5.66 -8.77
N THR A 93 13.54 -5.27 -8.85
CA THR A 93 14.25 -4.69 -7.70
C THR A 93 13.77 -3.30 -7.28
N HIS A 94 13.32 -2.44 -8.21
CA HIS A 94 12.73 -1.15 -7.88
C HIS A 94 11.35 -1.31 -7.25
N TYR A 95 10.49 -2.10 -7.90
CA TYR A 95 9.13 -2.37 -7.45
C TYR A 95 9.18 -3.00 -6.05
N GLU A 96 10.03 -4.01 -5.83
CA GLU A 96 10.26 -4.57 -4.50
C GLU A 96 10.68 -3.55 -3.44
N LYS A 97 11.56 -2.59 -3.80
CA LYS A 97 11.98 -1.53 -2.88
C LYS A 97 10.81 -0.62 -2.49
N VAL A 98 9.98 -0.24 -3.47
CA VAL A 98 8.79 0.59 -3.22
C VAL A 98 7.74 -0.18 -2.43
N LEU A 99 7.54 -1.47 -2.72
CA LEU A 99 6.66 -2.33 -1.92
C LEU A 99 7.13 -2.43 -0.47
N LYS A 100 8.43 -2.63 -0.23
CA LYS A 100 8.99 -2.61 1.13
C LYS A 100 8.74 -1.27 1.84
N LYS A 101 8.81 -0.15 1.12
CA LYS A 101 8.49 1.19 1.64
C LYS A 101 7.02 1.31 2.03
N ILE A 102 6.11 0.78 1.22
CA ILE A 102 4.67 0.72 1.50
C ILE A 102 4.40 -0.13 2.74
N SER A 103 4.92 -1.36 2.81
CA SER A 103 4.71 -2.25 3.96
C SER A 103 5.25 -1.63 5.25
N LYS A 104 6.42 -0.96 5.18
CA LYS A 104 6.98 -0.23 6.32
C LYS A 104 6.08 0.93 6.75
N TYR A 105 5.56 1.71 5.81
CA TYR A 105 4.64 2.80 6.12
C TYR A 105 3.36 2.29 6.76
N ILE A 106 2.74 1.23 6.22
CA ILE A 106 1.54 0.59 6.79
C ILE A 106 1.82 0.12 8.23
N GLN A 107 2.97 -0.51 8.47
CA GLN A 107 3.38 -0.93 9.81
C GLN A 107 3.49 0.28 10.76
N GLU A 108 4.13 1.37 10.35
CA GLU A 108 4.26 2.57 11.17
C GLU A 108 2.91 3.23 11.46
N GLN A 109 2.02 3.30 10.47
CA GLN A 109 0.66 3.80 10.64
C GLN A 109 -0.13 2.93 11.63
N ASN A 110 -0.01 1.60 11.51
CA ASN A 110 -0.63 0.67 12.45
C ASN A 110 -0.15 0.89 13.88
N GLU A 111 1.15 1.04 14.09
CA GLU A 111 1.73 1.26 15.42
C GLU A 111 1.28 2.59 16.06
N LYS A 112 1.25 3.66 15.26
CA LYS A 112 1.04 5.02 15.78
C LYS A 112 -0.44 5.43 15.82
N ILE A 113 -1.24 4.97 14.88
CA ILE A 113 -2.57 5.52 14.61
C ILE A 113 -3.65 4.45 14.74
N TYR A 114 -3.56 3.37 13.97
CA TYR A 114 -4.68 2.43 13.80
C TYR A 114 -4.82 1.45 14.97
N ALA A 115 -3.73 0.81 15.43
CA ALA A 115 -3.80 -0.19 16.50
C ALA A 115 -4.29 0.37 17.85
N PRO A 116 -3.88 1.58 18.30
CA PRO A 116 -4.47 2.20 19.49
C PRO A 116 -5.98 2.43 19.40
N ARG A 117 -6.52 2.51 18.18
CA ARG A 117 -7.95 2.67 17.87
C ARG A 117 -8.67 1.33 17.63
N GLY A 118 -7.96 0.21 17.80
CA GLY A 118 -8.48 -1.14 17.53
C GLY A 118 -8.65 -1.44 16.04
N LEU A 119 -7.99 -0.66 15.17
CA LEU A 119 -7.99 -0.85 13.72
C LEU A 119 -6.67 -1.47 13.27
N LEU A 120 -6.72 -2.16 12.14
CA LEU A 120 -5.53 -2.70 11.50
C LEU A 120 -5.63 -2.46 9.98
N LEU A 121 -4.71 -1.65 9.47
CA LEU A 121 -4.50 -1.46 8.05
C LEU A 121 -3.73 -2.66 7.49
N THR A 122 -4.27 -3.29 6.45
CA THR A 122 -3.68 -4.46 5.79
C THR A 122 -3.32 -4.12 4.36
N ASP A 123 -2.10 -4.48 3.94
CA ASP A 123 -1.65 -4.30 2.56
C ASP A 123 -2.46 -5.21 1.62
N PRO A 124 -2.99 -4.72 0.48
CA PRO A 124 -3.62 -5.57 -0.53
C PRO A 124 -2.69 -6.69 -1.05
N LEU A 125 -1.37 -6.50 -1.07
CA LEU A 125 -0.42 -7.47 -1.59
C LEU A 125 -0.23 -8.70 -0.68
N GLU A 126 -0.41 -8.53 0.63
CA GLU A 126 -0.37 -9.64 1.58
C GLU A 126 -1.57 -10.60 1.43
N ARG A 127 -2.63 -10.16 0.75
CA ARG A 127 -3.83 -10.98 0.53
C ARG A 127 -3.80 -11.84 -0.72
N GLY A 128 -2.77 -11.70 -1.58
CA GLY A 128 -2.77 -12.28 -2.91
C GLY A 128 -3.78 -11.56 -3.80
N MET A 129 -3.38 -11.25 -5.03
CA MET A 129 -4.32 -10.74 -6.06
C MET A 129 -5.40 -11.78 -6.35
#